data_AF-A0A3D3HEA5-F1
#
_entry.id   AF-A0A3D3HEA5-F1
#
_cell.length_a   1.000
_cell.length_b   1.000
_cell.length_c   1.000
_cell.angle_alpha   90.00
_cell.angle_beta   90.00
_cell.angle_gamma   90.00
#
_symmetry.space_group_name_H-M   'P 1'
#
loop_
_entity.id
_entity.type
_entity.pdbx_description
1 polymer ?
#
loop_
_entity_poly.entity_id
_entity_poly.type
_entity_poly.pdbx_seq_one_letter_code
_entity_poly.pdbx_strand_id
1 'polypeptide(L)' 'SQFSRNRNLGHMIGKGYSVRNALLEMTQVAEGYYASGCINEVKKKTGSDTPIADAVYRILYLNSAPATEIRILSKNLR' A
#
# COMPACT_ATOMS: atom_id res chain seq x y z
N SER A 1 -14.36 -4.07 -9.57
CA SER A 1 -14.33 -3.38 -10.87
C SER A 1 -12.89 -3.27 -11.38
N GLN A 2 -12.63 -3.52 -12.67
CA GLN A 2 -11.31 -3.26 -13.29
C GLN A 2 -10.95 -1.77 -13.32
N PHE A 3 -11.92 -0.88 -13.11
CA PHE A 3 -11.75 0.59 -13.15
C PHE A 3 -11.28 1.22 -11.83
N SER A 4 -10.99 0.42 -10.78
CA SER A 4 -10.51 0.98 -9.51
C SER A 4 -9.05 1.44 -9.64
N ARG A 5 -8.82 2.73 -9.42
CA ARG A 5 -7.50 3.35 -9.44
C ARG A 5 -6.56 2.74 -8.39
N ASN A 6 -7.08 2.47 -7.18
CA ASN A 6 -6.33 1.79 -6.12
C ASN A 6 -5.98 0.34 -6.49
N ARG A 7 -6.93 -0.39 -7.11
CA ARG A 7 -6.65 -1.76 -7.57
C ARG A 7 -5.61 -1.78 -8.69
N ASN A 8 -5.66 -0.80 -9.61
CA ASN A 8 -4.67 -0.69 -10.67
C ASN A 8 -3.27 -0.43 -10.10
N LEU A 9 -3.13 0.54 -9.18
CA LEU A 9 -1.87 0.80 -8.47
C LEU A 9 -1.32 -0.47 -7.81
N GLY A 10 -2.15 -1.17 -7.03
CA GLY A 10 -1.76 -2.41 -6.37
C GLY A 10 -1.32 -3.50 -7.34
N HIS A 11 -1.99 -3.61 -8.50
CA HIS A 11 -1.64 -4.57 -9.55
C HIS A 11 -0.28 -4.26 -10.21
N MET A 12 0.01 -2.99 -10.49
CA MET A 12 1.30 -2.58 -11.04
C MET A 12 2.44 -2.87 -10.06
N ILE A 13 2.26 -2.54 -8.79
CA ILE A 13 3.24 -2.82 -7.72
C ILE A 13 3.44 -4.34 -7.58
N GLY A 14 2.37 -5.12 -7.60
CA GLY A 14 2.44 -6.59 -7.55
C GLY A 14 3.18 -7.21 -8.74
N LYS A 15 3.18 -6.54 -9.90
CA LYS A 15 3.96 -6.92 -11.09
C LYS A 15 5.44 -6.52 -11.03
N GLY A 16 5.85 -5.77 -10.00
CA GLY A 16 7.24 -5.34 -9.80
C GLY A 16 7.54 -3.91 -10.24
N TYR A 17 6.54 -3.11 -10.60
CA TYR A 17 6.76 -1.68 -10.81
C TYR A 17 7.13 -1.02 -9.48
N SER A 18 8.09 -0.10 -9.52
CA SER A 18 8.33 0.78 -8.37
C SER A 18 7.09 1.66 -8.15
N VAL A 19 6.84 2.05 -6.90
CA VAL A 19 5.71 2.93 -6.55
C VAL A 19 5.76 4.21 -7.37
N ARG A 20 6.95 4.80 -7.52
CA ARG A 20 7.17 6.01 -8.32
C ARG A 20 6.79 5.78 -9.79
N ASN A 21 7.25 4.70 -10.41
CA ASN A 21 6.93 4.44 -11.82
C ASN A 21 5.44 4.15 -12.00
N ALA A 22 4.82 3.40 -11.09
CA ALA A 22 3.38 3.16 -11.13
C ALA A 22 2.58 4.47 -11.05
N LEU A 23 2.95 5.40 -10.15
CA LEU A 23 2.28 6.70 -10.03
C LEU A 23 2.49 7.60 -11.26
N LEU A 24 3.66 7.54 -11.92
CA LEU A 24 3.93 8.31 -13.14
C LEU A 24 3.15 7.80 -14.35
N GLU A 25 2.99 6.49 -14.49
CA GLU A 25 2.24 5.85 -15.59
C GLU A 25 0.72 6.01 -15.44
N MET A 26 0.23 6.18 -14.21
CA MET A 26 -1.20 6.30 -13.96
C MET A 26 -1.73 7.69 -14.33
N THR A 27 -2.72 7.72 -15.22
CA THR A 27 -3.42 8.96 -15.60
C THR A 27 -4.42 9.45 -14.55
N GLN A 28 -4.70 8.64 -13.54
CA GLN A 28 -5.68 8.93 -12.49
C GLN A 28 -5.04 8.74 -11.12
N VAL A 29 -5.38 9.63 -10.19
CA VAL A 29 -4.90 9.55 -8.80
C VAL A 29 -5.52 8.33 -8.09
N ALA A 30 -4.68 7.53 -7.42
CA ALA A 30 -5.10 6.50 -6.48
C ALA A 30 -5.17 7.09 -5.06
N GLU A 31 -6.38 7.40 -4.56
CA GLU A 31 -6.51 8.01 -3.23
C GLU A 31 -5.98 7.12 -2.10
N GLY A 32 -5.95 5.80 -2.32
CA GLY A 32 -5.41 4.80 -1.40
C GLY A 32 -3.92 4.98 -1.10
N TYR A 33 -3.16 5.59 -2.02
CA TYR A 33 -1.76 5.96 -1.75
C TYR A 33 -1.70 6.94 -0.58
N TYR A 34 -2.32 8.11 -0.73
CA TYR A 34 -2.36 9.14 0.31
C TYR A 34 -3.08 8.68 1.58
N ALA A 35 -4.17 7.94 1.43
CA ALA A 35 -4.92 7.39 2.56
C ALA A 35 -4.05 6.48 3.45
N SER A 36 -3.16 5.66 2.87
CA SER A 36 -2.25 4.82 3.68
C SER A 36 -1.29 5.65 4.52
N GLY A 37 -0.82 6.79 3.99
CA GLY A 37 -0.02 7.77 4.75
C GLY A 37 -0.82 8.37 5.90
N CYS A 38 -2.06 8.81 5.63
CA CYS A 38 -2.95 9.36 6.66
C CYS A 38 -3.27 8.34 7.77
N ILE A 39 -3.54 7.08 7.41
CA ILE A 39 -3.81 6.02 8.38
C ILE A 39 -2.61 5.81 9.31
N ASN A 40 -1.38 5.81 8.77
CA ASN A 40 -0.18 5.69 9.58
C ASN A 40 -0.02 6.87 10.57
N GLU A 41 -0.38 8.10 10.17
CA GLU A 41 -0.38 9.25 11.08
C GLU A 41 -1.47 9.17 12.16
N VAL A 42 -2.67 8.71 11.82
CA VAL A 42 -3.74 8.47 12.81
C VAL A 42 -3.31 7.40 13.80
N LYS A 43 -2.79 6.28 13.30
CA LYS A 43 -2.27 5.18 14.11
C LYS A 43 -1.25 5.66 15.15
N LYS A 44 -0.28 6.50 14.76
CA LYS A 44 0.71 7.07 15.70
C LYS A 44 0.08 7.79 16.88
N LYS A 45 -1.12 8.36 16.70
CA LYS A 45 -1.86 9.07 17.76
C LYS A 45 -2.74 8.14 18.58
N THR A 46 -3.32 7.11 17.97
CA THR A 46 -4.32 6.24 18.62
C THR A 46 -3.73 4.96 19.19
N GLY A 47 -2.55 4.53 18.73
CA GLY A 47 -1.96 3.24 19.08
C GLY A 47 -2.73 2.05 18.49
N SER A 48 -3.62 2.27 17.52
CA SER A 48 -4.46 1.20 16.96
C SER A 48 -3.63 0.13 16.23
N ASP A 49 -4.05 -1.13 16.34
CA ASP A 49 -3.46 -2.21 15.56
C ASP A 49 -4.09 -2.25 14.16
N THR A 50 -3.29 -1.93 13.14
CA THR A 50 -3.73 -1.81 11.74
C THR A 50 -2.80 -2.58 10.80
N PRO A 51 -2.65 -3.91 10.95
CA PRO A 51 -1.60 -4.68 10.29
C PRO A 51 -1.67 -4.64 8.76
N ILE A 52 -2.88 -4.60 8.20
CA ILE A 52 -3.08 -4.49 6.75
C ILE A 52 -2.64 -3.12 6.23
N ALA A 53 -3.09 -2.03 6.88
CA ALA A 53 -2.74 -0.68 6.47
C ALA A 53 -1.25 -0.40 6.68
N ASP A 54 -0.65 -0.96 7.72
CA ASP A 54 0.78 -0.91 7.98
C ASP A 54 1.59 -1.56 6.85
N ALA A 55 1.21 -2.76 6.41
CA ALA A 55 1.88 -3.44 5.30
C ALA A 55 1.78 -2.60 4.01
N VAL A 56 0.60 -2.05 3.72
CA VAL A 56 0.39 -1.16 2.58
C VAL A 56 1.28 0.09 2.70
N TYR A 57 1.32 0.75 3.86
CA TYR A 57 2.16 1.92 4.09
C TYR A 57 3.66 1.60 3.89
N ARG A 58 4.14 0.48 4.43
CA ARG A 58 5.55 0.06 4.27
C ARG A 58 5.91 -0.19 2.81
N ILE A 59 5.01 -0.78 2.02
CA ILE A 59 5.21 -0.97 0.58
C ILE A 59 5.24 0.39 -0.14
N LEU A 60 4.24 1.24 0.12
CA LEU A 60 4.02 2.47 -0.65
C LEU A 60 5.00 3.60 -0.30
N TYR A 61 5.37 3.75 0.98
CA TYR A 61 6.18 4.87 1.47
C TYR A 61 7.59 4.47 1.89
N LEU A 62 7.80 3.23 2.34
CA LEU A 62 9.11 2.76 2.83
C LEU A 62 9.83 1.83 1.85
N ASN A 63 9.31 1.70 0.61
CA ASN A 63 9.87 0.85 -0.45
C ASN A 63 10.12 -0.61 -0.03
N SER A 64 9.31 -1.13 0.91
CA SER A 64 9.42 -2.52 1.33
C SER A 64 8.97 -3.45 0.21
N ALA A 65 9.67 -4.57 0.04
CA ALA A 65 9.38 -5.54 -1.02
C ALA A 65 7.97 -6.14 -0.84
N PRO A 66 7.04 -6.00 -1.81
CA PRO A 66 5.64 -6.42 -1.65
C PRO A 66 5.50 -7.89 -1.27
N ALA A 67 6.24 -8.79 -1.92
CA ALA A 67 6.18 -10.22 -1.63
C ALA A 67 6.60 -10.56 -0.19
N THR A 68 7.59 -9.84 0.35
CA THR A 68 8.04 -10.02 1.73
C THR A 68 7.01 -9.50 2.71
N GLU A 69 6.48 -8.30 2.49
CA GLU A 69 5.46 -7.69 3.36
C GLU A 69 4.17 -8.51 3.41
N ILE A 70 3.68 -9.00 2.26
CA ILE A 70 2.47 -9.84 2.23
C ILE A 70 2.70 -11.17 2.95
N ARG A 71 3.90 -11.76 2.83
CA ARG A 71 4.25 -12.98 3.56
C ARG A 71 4.29 -12.75 5.08
N ILE A 72 4.83 -11.63 5.54
CA ILE A 72 4.81 -11.24 6.96
C ILE A 72 3.36 -11.03 7.42
N LEU A 73 2.58 -10.25 6.68
CA LEU A 73 1.18 -9.97 6.98
C LEU A 73 0.36 -11.27 7.09
N SER A 74 0.56 -12.23 6.19
CA SER A 74 -0.15 -13.51 6.21
C SER A 74 0.12 -14.36 7.46
N LYS A 75 1.24 -14.14 8.15
CA LYS A 75 1.55 -14.79 9.42
C LYS A 75 0.92 -14.06 10.61
N ASN A 76 0.78 -12.74 10.52
CA ASN A 76 0.23 -11.90 11.58
C ASN A 76 -1.30 -11.91 11.62
N LEU A 77 -1.97 -12.28 10.53
CA LEU A 77 -3.43 -12.39 10.43
C LEU A 77 -3.98 -13.81 10.70
N ARG A 78 -3.10 -14.75 11.05
CA ARG A 78 -3.46 -16.16 11.32
C ARG A 78 -3.68 -16.40 12.80
#